data_AF-A0A516WS78-F1
#
_entry.id   AF-A0A516WS78-F1
#
_cell.length_a   1.000
_cell.length_b   1.000
_cell.length_c   1.000
_cell.angle_alpha   90.00
_cell.angle_beta   90.00
_cell.angle_gamma   90.00
#
_symmetry.space_group_name_H-M   'P 1'
#
loop_
_entity.id
_entity.type
_entity.pdbx_description
1 polymer ?
#
loop_
_entity_poly.entity_id
_entity_poly.type
_entity_poly.pdbx_seq_one_letter_code
_entity_poly.pdbx_strand_id
1 'polypeptide(L)'
;MSKDLDNVTQIDDPNVRRYGGEQREPKEPFKFQVGESPTFLVPEPDSDTVMDIEEAQTSRRVLKLFLGDQYEDVVDYLGPTHPDTLIDLARDLSRHFGLFDTEQAVNRADRRSRDRRRAGRRR
;
A
#
# COMPACT_ATOMS: atom_id res chain seq x y z
N MET A 1 -30.72 -38.43 -26.40
CA MET A 1 -31.03 -37.21 -25.63
C MET A 1 -29.81 -36.32 -25.70
N SER A 2 -29.92 -35.20 -26.42
CA SER A 2 -28.82 -34.33 -26.80
C SER A 2 -28.20 -33.62 -25.61
N LYS A 3 -26.86 -33.65 -25.53
CA LYS A 3 -26.04 -32.69 -24.81
C LYS A 3 -25.59 -31.66 -25.82
N ASP A 4 -26.30 -30.54 -25.91
CA ASP A 4 -25.86 -29.34 -26.62
C ASP A 4 -25.65 -28.24 -25.59
N LEU A 5 -24.48 -28.26 -24.96
CA LEU A 5 -23.95 -27.13 -24.23
C LEU A 5 -22.45 -27.07 -24.54
N ASP A 6 -21.99 -25.84 -24.74
CA ASP A 6 -20.60 -25.42 -24.72
C ASP A 6 -19.80 -25.62 -26.00
N ASN A 7 -20.07 -24.73 -26.96
CA ASN A 7 -18.98 -24.25 -27.81
C ASN A 7 -18.94 -22.72 -27.72
N VAL A 8 -18.47 -22.21 -26.57
CA VAL A 8 -17.96 -20.84 -26.49
C VAL A 8 -16.71 -20.80 -27.34
N THR A 9 -16.86 -20.42 -28.60
CA THR A 9 -15.76 -20.19 -29.53
C THR A 9 -14.80 -19.20 -28.86
N GLN A 10 -13.63 -19.67 -28.42
CA GLN A 10 -12.56 -18.78 -28.00
C GLN A 10 -12.12 -18.01 -29.25
N ILE A 11 -12.61 -16.78 -29.38
CA ILE A 11 -12.14 -15.83 -30.38
C ILE A 11 -10.81 -15.32 -29.86
N ASP A 12 -9.73 -16.04 -30.19
CA ASP A 12 -8.36 -15.58 -29.99
C ASP A 12 -8.05 -14.52 -31.04
N ASP A 13 -8.47 -13.28 -30.81
CA ASP A 13 -8.02 -12.14 -31.61
C ASP A 13 -6.54 -11.85 -31.27
N PRO A 14 -5.60 -12.03 -32.22
CA PRO A 14 -4.17 -11.82 -31.98
C PRO A 14 -3.80 -10.36 -31.68
N ASN A 15 -4.72 -9.41 -31.84
CA ASN A 15 -4.51 -8.00 -31.53
C ASN A 15 -4.90 -7.60 -30.10
N VAL A 16 -5.41 -8.53 -29.28
CA VAL A 16 -5.82 -8.23 -27.89
C VAL A 16 -4.70 -8.58 -26.91
N ARG A 17 -4.19 -7.58 -26.19
CA ARG A 17 -3.27 -7.78 -25.06
C ARG A 17 -4.05 -8.33 -23.87
N ARG A 18 -3.54 -9.40 -23.25
CA ARG A 18 -4.14 -10.07 -22.08
C ARG A 18 -3.32 -9.76 -20.84
N TYR A 19 -3.99 -9.55 -19.72
CA TYR A 19 -3.41 -9.27 -18.42
C TYR A 19 -4.03 -10.20 -17.36
N GLY A 20 -3.32 -10.49 -16.28
CA GLY A 20 -3.84 -11.31 -15.17
C GLY A 20 -3.79 -12.83 -15.37
N GLY A 21 -3.15 -13.31 -16.44
CA GLY A 21 -2.92 -14.75 -16.68
C GLY A 21 -1.53 -15.24 -16.28
N GLU A 22 -0.64 -14.34 -15.86
CA GLU A 22 0.72 -14.67 -15.42
C GLU A 22 0.67 -15.13 -13.96
N GLN A 23 1.09 -16.37 -13.68
CA GLN A 23 1.41 -16.78 -12.31
C GLN A 23 2.73 -16.12 -11.92
N ARG A 24 2.64 -15.03 -11.14
CA ARG A 24 3.80 -14.42 -10.49
C ARG A 24 3.88 -14.96 -9.07
N GLU A 25 5.09 -15.26 -8.62
CA GLU A 25 5.30 -15.61 -7.21
C GLU A 25 4.97 -14.40 -6.34
N PRO A 26 4.15 -14.57 -5.29
CA PRO A 26 3.86 -13.49 -4.36
C PRO A 26 5.13 -12.97 -3.71
N LYS A 27 5.17 -11.66 -3.46
CA LYS A 27 6.26 -11.05 -2.68
C LYS A 27 6.24 -11.55 -1.24
N GLU A 28 7.43 -11.67 -0.66
CA GLU A 28 7.58 -11.96 0.77
C GLU A 28 6.85 -10.91 1.62
N PRO A 29 6.17 -11.31 2.71
CA PRO A 29 5.50 -10.38 3.61
C PRO A 29 6.47 -9.33 4.18
N PHE A 30 6.01 -8.09 4.26
CA PHE A 30 6.76 -7.02 4.91
C PHE A 30 6.69 -7.18 6.43
N LYS A 31 7.86 -7.20 7.08
CA LYS A 31 7.98 -7.41 8.53
C LYS A 31 8.41 -6.10 9.21
N PHE A 32 7.71 -5.69 10.25
CA PHE A 32 8.09 -4.49 11.00
C PHE A 32 7.73 -4.57 12.49
N GLN A 33 8.31 -3.66 13.27
CA GLN A 33 8.06 -3.49 14.69
C GLN A 33 7.99 -1.99 15.01
N VAL A 34 7.13 -1.60 15.94
CA VAL A 34 6.97 -0.22 16.40
C VAL A 34 7.36 -0.16 17.87
N GLY A 35 8.55 0.35 18.18
CA GLY A 35 9.07 0.37 19.54
C GLY A 35 9.21 -1.04 20.11
N GLU A 36 8.50 -1.32 21.21
CA GLU A 36 8.47 -2.64 21.88
C GLU A 36 7.27 -3.51 21.45
N SER A 37 6.58 -3.18 20.35
CA SER A 37 5.45 -3.97 19.86
C SER A 37 5.86 -5.40 19.49
N PRO A 38 4.90 -6.33 19.32
CA PRO A 38 5.14 -7.55 18.55
C PRO A 38 5.62 -7.23 17.12
N THR A 39 6.19 -8.23 16.44
CA THR A 39 6.47 -8.14 15.01
C THR A 39 5.17 -8.32 14.22
N PHE A 40 4.88 -7.37 13.35
CA PHE A 40 3.75 -7.42 12.42
C PHE A 40 4.22 -7.94 11.06
N LEU A 41 3.32 -8.65 10.37
CA LEU A 41 3.54 -9.20 9.04
C LEU A 41 2.44 -8.70 8.12
N VAL A 42 2.83 -8.06 7.03
CA VAL A 42 1.89 -7.55 6.02
C VAL A 42 2.07 -8.35 4.75
N PRO A 43 1.05 -9.09 4.28
CA PRO A 43 1.11 -9.82 3.01
C PRO A 43 1.09 -8.84 1.82
N GLU A 44 1.43 -9.33 0.64
CA GLU A 44 1.22 -8.57 -0.59
C GLU A 44 -0.28 -8.25 -0.79
N PRO A 45 -0.64 -6.97 -1.05
CA PRO A 45 -2.03 -6.60 -1.29
C PRO A 45 -2.53 -7.16 -2.62
N ASP A 46 -3.81 -7.48 -2.67
CA ASP A 46 -4.49 -7.83 -3.93
C ASP A 46 -4.77 -6.60 -4.81
N SER A 47 -5.23 -6.82 -6.04
CA SER A 47 -5.48 -5.75 -6.99
C SER A 47 -6.55 -4.76 -6.52
N ASP A 48 -7.58 -5.22 -5.82
CA ASP A 48 -8.63 -4.36 -5.27
C ASP A 48 -8.06 -3.43 -4.20
N THR A 49 -7.25 -3.98 -3.29
CA THR A 49 -6.55 -3.21 -2.27
C THR A 49 -5.58 -2.20 -2.88
N VAL A 50 -4.87 -2.58 -3.95
CA VAL A 50 -3.97 -1.66 -4.66
C VAL A 50 -4.73 -0.48 -5.25
N MET A 51 -5.88 -0.72 -5.90
CA MET A 51 -6.72 0.36 -6.43
C MET A 51 -7.19 1.32 -5.31
N ASP A 52 -7.65 0.76 -4.19
CA ASP A 52 -8.04 1.56 -3.03
C ASP A 52 -6.89 2.37 -2.44
N ILE A 53 -5.66 1.82 -2.47
CA ILE A 53 -4.44 2.48 -2.02
C ILE A 53 -4.09 3.64 -2.95
N GLU A 54 -4.24 3.49 -4.27
CA GLU A 54 -4.00 4.57 -5.23
C GLU A 54 -4.96 5.76 -5.01
N GLU A 55 -6.21 5.47 -4.63
CA GLU A 55 -7.18 6.49 -4.28
C GLU A 55 -6.99 7.07 -2.86
N ALA A 56 -6.19 6.38 -2.02
CA ALA A 56 -5.98 6.79 -0.64
C ALA A 56 -5.12 8.07 -0.56
N GLN A 57 -5.80 9.20 -0.39
CA GLN A 57 -5.13 10.51 -0.30
C GLN A 57 -4.32 10.75 0.98
N THR A 58 -4.34 9.84 1.96
CA THR A 58 -3.69 10.03 3.27
C THR A 58 -2.94 8.79 3.72
N SER A 59 -1.78 9.00 4.39
CA SER A 59 -0.97 7.91 4.95
C SER A 59 -1.76 7.03 5.93
N ARG A 60 -2.71 7.61 6.67
CA ARG A 60 -3.59 6.86 7.56
C ARG A 60 -4.47 5.86 6.81
N ARG A 61 -5.06 6.28 5.68
CA ARG A 61 -5.92 5.40 4.86
C ARG A 61 -5.09 4.34 4.15
N VAL A 62 -3.91 4.69 3.65
CA VAL A 62 -2.95 3.72 3.07
C VAL A 62 -2.60 2.63 4.10
N LEU A 63 -2.28 3.01 5.34
CA LEU A 63 -1.98 2.03 6.38
C LEU A 63 -3.17 1.15 6.75
N LYS A 64 -4.39 1.70 6.80
CA LYS A 64 -5.60 0.90 7.03
C LYS A 64 -5.76 -0.19 5.97
N LEU A 65 -5.51 0.14 4.71
CA LEU A 65 -5.63 -0.79 3.59
C LEU A 65 -4.56 -1.88 3.64
N PHE A 66 -3.31 -1.53 3.92
CA PHE A 66 -2.24 -2.52 4.07
C PHE A 66 -2.43 -3.43 5.29
N LEU A 67 -2.84 -2.86 6.43
CA LEU A 67 -2.86 -3.56 7.70
C LEU A 67 -4.15 -4.36 7.90
N GLY A 68 -5.27 -3.93 7.33
CA GLY A 68 -6.56 -4.59 7.52
C GLY A 68 -6.91 -4.69 9.00
N ASP A 69 -7.20 -5.91 9.46
CA ASP A 69 -7.63 -6.19 10.83
C ASP A 69 -6.56 -5.84 11.89
N GLN A 70 -5.26 -5.91 11.54
CA GLN A 70 -4.19 -5.58 12.48
C GLN A 70 -3.98 -4.07 12.66
N TYR A 71 -4.74 -3.24 11.94
CA TYR A 71 -4.55 -1.79 11.97
C TYR A 71 -4.74 -1.20 13.37
N GLU A 72 -5.80 -1.60 14.08
CA GLU A 72 -6.10 -1.03 15.41
C GLU A 72 -5.01 -1.39 16.42
N ASP A 73 -4.50 -2.63 16.39
CA ASP A 73 -3.37 -3.07 17.22
C ASP A 73 -2.11 -2.24 16.95
N VAL A 74 -1.80 -1.97 15.68
CA VAL A 74 -0.63 -1.17 15.29
C VAL A 74 -0.80 0.30 15.71
N VAL A 75 -2.01 0.84 15.64
CA VAL A 75 -2.28 2.25 16.01
C VAL A 75 -2.01 2.51 17.49
N ASP A 76 -2.32 1.56 18.36
CA ASP A 76 -2.04 1.68 19.79
C ASP A 76 -0.54 1.87 20.07
N TYR A 77 0.33 1.23 19.27
CA TYR A 77 1.77 1.42 19.35
C TYR A 77 2.27 2.67 18.59
N LEU A 78 1.59 3.08 17.52
CA LEU A 78 1.98 4.28 16.76
C LEU A 78 1.61 5.57 17.48
N GLY A 79 0.52 5.62 18.23
CA GLY A 79 0.00 6.83 18.87
C GLY A 79 1.04 7.58 19.74
N PRO A 80 1.85 6.89 20.55
CA PRO A 80 2.92 7.51 21.34
C PRO A 80 4.17 7.92 20.54
N THR A 81 4.33 7.45 19.30
CA THR A 81 5.54 7.69 18.49
C THR A 81 5.55 9.06 17.83
N HIS A 82 6.70 9.43 17.23
CA HIS A 82 6.80 10.66 16.45
C HIS A 82 5.86 10.59 15.23
N PRO A 83 5.14 11.67 14.86
CA PRO A 83 4.18 11.66 13.76
C PRO A 83 4.77 11.25 12.40
N ASP A 84 6.09 11.41 12.23
CA ASP A 84 6.77 11.00 10.98
C ASP A 84 6.85 9.46 10.85
N THR A 85 6.83 8.70 11.96
CA THR A 85 6.87 7.23 11.95
C THR A 85 5.70 6.63 11.16
N LEU A 86 4.50 7.23 11.24
CA LEU A 86 3.35 6.83 10.45
C LEU A 86 3.58 7.03 8.95
N ILE A 87 4.23 8.14 8.58
CA ILE A 87 4.51 8.48 7.18
C ILE A 87 5.59 7.55 6.61
N ASP A 88 6.60 7.26 7.41
CA ASP A 88 7.71 6.40 7.03
C ASP A 88 7.23 4.95 6.86
N LEU A 89 6.42 4.42 7.79
CA LEU A 89 5.85 3.08 7.66
C LEU A 89 4.99 2.93 6.40
N ALA A 90 4.14 3.91 6.10
CA ALA A 90 3.32 3.88 4.88
C ALA A 90 4.19 3.91 3.61
N ARG A 91 5.32 4.64 3.64
CA ARG A 91 6.28 4.73 2.53
C ARG A 91 7.05 3.43 2.34
N ASP A 92 7.48 2.80 3.43
CA ASP A 92 8.25 1.57 3.38
C ASP A 92 7.41 0.41 2.85
N LEU A 93 6.15 0.29 3.30
CA LEU A 93 5.18 -0.67 2.75
C LEU A 93 4.94 -0.47 1.25
N SER A 94 4.68 0.78 0.87
CA SER A 94 4.51 1.17 -0.53
C SER A 94 5.71 0.76 -1.38
N ARG A 95 6.93 1.12 -0.94
CA ARG A 95 8.17 0.79 -1.64
C ARG A 95 8.39 -0.72 -1.73
N HIS A 96 8.17 -1.48 -0.66
CA HIS A 96 8.36 -2.93 -0.64
C HIS A 96 7.45 -3.64 -1.66
N PHE A 97 6.17 -3.28 -1.69
CA PHE A 97 5.23 -3.84 -2.64
C PHE A 97 5.30 -3.19 -4.03
N GLY A 98 6.19 -2.21 -4.24
CA GLY A 98 6.34 -1.54 -5.52
C GLY A 98 5.15 -0.66 -5.89
N LEU A 99 4.39 -0.22 -4.89
CA LEU A 99 3.32 0.76 -5.03
C LEU A 99 3.94 2.16 -4.90
N PHE A 100 3.62 3.04 -5.84
CA PHE A 100 4.10 4.41 -5.99
C PHE A 100 5.58 4.58 -6.39
N ASP A 101 5.81 5.27 -7.51
CA ASP A 101 7.07 5.96 -7.76
C ASP A 101 7.20 7.08 -6.72
N THR A 102 8.17 6.95 -5.82
CA THR A 102 8.31 7.60 -4.50
C THR A 102 8.31 9.13 -4.45
N GLU A 103 8.06 9.86 -5.54
CA GLU A 103 8.18 11.32 -5.60
C GLU A 103 6.92 12.09 -5.14
N GLN A 104 5.70 11.55 -5.34
CA GLN A 104 4.48 12.35 -5.10
C GLN A 104 4.07 12.46 -3.63
N ALA A 105 4.31 11.44 -2.80
CA ALA A 105 3.97 11.46 -1.37
C ALA A 105 5.00 12.24 -0.53
N VAL A 106 6.29 12.16 -0.88
CA VAL A 106 7.38 12.89 -0.22
C VAL A 106 7.16 14.39 -0.31
N ASN A 107 6.68 14.89 -1.45
CA ASN A 107 6.40 16.31 -1.66
C ASN A 107 5.39 16.93 -0.68
N ARG A 108 4.51 16.14 -0.03
CA ARG A 108 3.59 16.65 1.01
C ARG A 108 4.21 16.68 2.41
N ALA A 109 4.99 15.67 2.79
CA ALA A 109 5.67 15.64 4.09
C ALA A 109 6.84 16.64 4.14
N ASP A 110 7.59 16.76 3.04
CA ASP A 110 8.74 17.66 2.94
C ASP A 110 8.31 19.13 2.97
N ARG A 111 7.14 19.47 2.40
CA ARG A 111 6.50 20.79 2.58
C ARG A 111 6.20 21.09 4.05
N ARG A 112 5.60 20.14 4.79
CA ARG A 112 5.30 20.33 6.22
C ARG A 112 6.55 20.42 7.10
N SER A 113 7.62 19.72 6.74
CA SER A 113 8.92 19.80 7.44
C SER A 113 9.59 21.16 7.21
N ARG A 114 9.56 21.67 5.97
CA ARG A 114 10.10 22.99 5.61
C ARG A 114 9.33 24.14 6.27
N ASP A 115 7.99 24.04 6.36
CA ASP A 115 7.17 25.04 7.04
C ASP A 115 7.47 25.13 8.54
N ARG A 116 7.65 23.97 9.21
CA ARG A 116 8.06 23.93 10.63
C ARG A 116 9.43 24.58 10.87
N ARG A 117 10.38 24.43 9.93
CA ARG A 117 11.72 25.06 10.03
C ARG A 117 11.71 26.57 9.78
N ARG A 118 10.76 27.10 9.01
CA ARG A 118 10.64 28.56 8.75
C ARG A 118 9.97 29.31 9.89
N ALA A 119 9.04 28.69 10.61
CA ALA A 119 8.34 29.32 11.73
C ALA A 119 9.24 29.62 12.95
N GLY A 120 10.37 28.92 13.11
CA GLY A 120 11.29 29.11 14.23
C GLY A 120 12.34 30.22 14.06
N ARG A 121 12.44 30.87 12.89
CA ARG A 121 13.49 31.87 12.58
C ARG A 121 12.99 33.33 12.56
N ARG A 122 11.75 33.56 13.01
CA ARG A 122 11.14 34.89 13.20
C ARG A 122 10.63 35.05 14.63
N ARG A 123 11.54 35.01 15.60
CA ARG A 123 11.41 35.69 16.90
C ARG A 123 12.80 36.12 17.34
#